data_AF-A0A662GPU5-F1
#
_entry.id   AF-A0A662GPU5-F1
#
_cell.length_a   1.000
_cell.length_b   1.000
_cell.length_c   1.000
_cell.angle_alpha   90.00
_cell.angle_beta   90.00
_cell.angle_gamma   90.00
#
_symmetry.space_group_name_H-M   'P 1'
#
loop_
_entity.id
_entity.type
_entity.pdbx_description
1 polymer ?
#
loop_
_entity_poly.entity_id
_entity_poly.type
_entity_poly.pdbx_seq_one_letter_code
_entity_poly.pdbx_strand_id
1 'polypeptide(L)'
;NMNGDKRFVKGPIFTNILMFDEINRTPPRVQSALLQAMAEFQVSIDGVTYDLNNPFHVIATEVPSEEEFGTYPLTLTLKDRFWAKFTTNYSDVNNEIEILRKADMLYIVETPNIEAIMTFRKYVELQDSLNYVHISERLLKYIAEIAAYIRSHELTQLGPSTRGSIFLSRISKALAIIDGRDYVIPDDVKELVDPVLAHRTALNEQATAEDKSVRDVIKEAINTVEVPKE
;
A
#
# COMPACT_ATOMS: atom_id res chain seq x y z
N ASN A 1 -0.93 -30.96 25.68
CA ASN A 1 -2.00 -31.83 26.22
C ASN A 1 -1.69 -33.25 25.83
N MET A 2 -1.53 -34.14 26.81
CA MET A 2 -1.12 -35.54 26.64
C MET A 2 -2.23 -36.47 26.14
N ASN A 3 -3.23 -35.92 25.42
CA ASN A 3 -4.42 -36.66 24.95
C ASN A 3 -4.37 -36.98 23.44
N GLY A 4 -3.35 -36.54 22.71
CA GLY A 4 -3.26 -36.73 21.25
C GLY A 4 -4.16 -35.80 20.43
N ASP A 5 -4.94 -34.93 21.06
CA ASP A 5 -5.81 -33.97 20.38
C ASP A 5 -5.00 -32.97 19.54
N LYS A 6 -5.32 -32.89 18.24
CA LYS A 6 -4.76 -31.88 17.35
C LYS A 6 -5.30 -30.51 17.76
N ARG A 7 -4.43 -29.65 18.29
CA ARG A 7 -4.75 -28.24 18.55
C ARG A 7 -4.28 -27.39 17.38
N PHE A 8 -5.13 -26.45 16.96
CA PHE A 8 -4.71 -25.41 16.04
C PHE A 8 -3.60 -24.56 16.69
N VAL A 9 -2.52 -24.31 15.94
CA VAL A 9 -1.44 -23.42 16.34
C VAL A 9 -1.46 -22.24 15.40
N LYS A 10 -1.66 -21.04 15.96
CA LYS A 10 -1.68 -19.79 15.20
C LYS A 10 -0.34 -19.62 14.46
N GLY A 11 -0.43 -19.47 13.14
CA GLY A 11 0.71 -19.19 12.27
C GLY A 11 1.12 -17.71 12.25
N PRO A 12 2.06 -17.34 11.36
CA PRO A 12 2.65 -15.99 11.29
C PRO A 12 1.65 -14.88 10.98
N ILE A 13 0.53 -15.21 10.33
CA ILE A 13 -0.49 -14.24 9.93
C ILE A 13 -1.25 -13.63 11.13
N PHE A 14 -1.23 -14.30 12.30
CA PHE A 14 -1.87 -13.81 13.52
C PHE A 14 -0.96 -12.79 14.24
N THR A 15 -0.68 -11.69 13.56
CA THR A 15 0.15 -10.55 13.99
C THR A 15 -0.56 -9.23 13.71
N ASN A 16 -0.04 -8.11 14.21
CA ASN A 16 -0.52 -6.77 13.83
C ASN A 16 0.16 -6.23 12.57
N ILE A 17 1.44 -6.56 12.36
CA ILE A 17 2.23 -6.16 11.18
C ILE A 17 2.86 -7.43 10.63
N LEU A 18 2.53 -7.76 9.39
CA LEU A 18 3.07 -8.88 8.64
C LEU A 18 4.01 -8.35 7.55
N MET A 19 5.30 -8.65 7.67
CA MET A 19 6.27 -8.47 6.59
C MET A 19 6.26 -9.72 5.71
N PHE A 20 5.90 -9.57 4.44
CA PHE A 20 5.87 -10.63 3.45
C PHE A 20 6.94 -10.34 2.40
N ASP A 21 8.10 -10.98 2.57
CA ASP A 21 9.19 -10.82 1.62
C ASP A 21 8.91 -11.61 0.33
N GLU A 22 9.18 -10.99 -0.81
CA GLU A 22 9.14 -11.58 -2.15
C GLU A 22 7.80 -12.28 -2.44
N ILE A 23 6.68 -11.57 -2.26
CA ILE A 23 5.34 -12.14 -2.42
C ILE A 23 5.12 -12.77 -3.80
N ASN A 24 5.80 -12.24 -4.82
CA ASN A 24 5.79 -12.76 -6.17
C ASN A 24 6.62 -14.05 -6.36
N ARG A 25 7.37 -14.56 -5.38
CA ARG A 25 7.95 -15.92 -5.44
C ARG A 25 7.00 -17.01 -4.96
N THR A 26 5.85 -16.62 -4.39
CA THR A 26 4.89 -17.59 -3.86
C THR A 26 3.85 -18.02 -4.91
N PRO A 27 3.37 -19.27 -4.88
CA PRO A 27 2.34 -19.72 -5.81
C PRO A 27 1.07 -18.87 -5.73
N PRO A 28 0.31 -18.72 -6.84
CA PRO A 28 -0.90 -17.89 -6.88
C PRO A 28 -1.96 -18.23 -5.81
N ARG A 29 -2.03 -19.49 -5.37
CA ARG A 29 -2.92 -19.91 -4.28
C ARG A 29 -2.55 -19.28 -2.93
N VAL A 30 -1.27 -19.14 -2.63
CA VAL A 30 -0.76 -18.50 -1.40
C VAL A 30 -1.03 -17.00 -1.43
N GLN A 31 -0.76 -16.36 -2.58
CA GLN A 31 -1.07 -14.95 -2.79
C GLN A 31 -2.57 -14.68 -2.58
N SER A 32 -3.43 -15.53 -3.13
CA SER A 32 -4.89 -15.41 -2.99
C SER A 32 -5.35 -15.59 -1.55
N ALA A 33 -4.77 -16.54 -0.81
CA ALA A 33 -5.10 -16.78 0.60
C ALA A 33 -4.73 -15.58 1.48
N LEU A 34 -3.55 -14.97 1.27
CA LEU A 34 -3.15 -13.75 1.97
C LEU A 34 -4.14 -12.61 1.70
N LEU A 35 -4.58 -12.46 0.46
CA LEU A 35 -5.45 -11.35 0.06
C LEU A 35 -6.89 -11.53 0.54
N GLN A 36 -7.35 -12.76 0.67
CA GLN A 36 -8.60 -13.04 1.39
C GLN A 36 -8.47 -12.61 2.85
N ALA A 37 -7.36 -12.97 3.51
CA ALA A 37 -7.10 -12.60 4.90
C ALA A 37 -7.01 -11.07 5.09
N MET A 38 -6.39 -10.36 4.14
CA MET A 38 -6.35 -8.88 4.11
C MET A 38 -7.72 -8.23 3.90
N ALA A 39 -8.62 -8.88 3.15
CA ALA A 39 -9.92 -8.33 2.81
C ALA A 39 -10.98 -8.63 3.89
N GLU A 40 -10.92 -9.81 4.48
CA GLU A 40 -11.93 -10.30 5.44
C GLU A 40 -11.47 -10.18 6.90
N PHE A 41 -10.20 -9.88 7.15
CA PHE A 41 -9.62 -9.81 8.51
C PHE A 41 -9.79 -11.10 9.32
N GLN A 42 -9.92 -12.23 8.64
CA GLN A 42 -10.11 -13.56 9.22
C GLN A 42 -9.47 -14.63 8.33
N VAL A 43 -9.22 -15.81 8.92
CA VAL A 43 -8.78 -17.01 8.19
C VAL A 43 -9.65 -18.20 8.55
N SER A 44 -9.94 -19.07 7.58
CA SER A 44 -10.74 -20.28 7.81
C SER A 44 -9.87 -21.53 7.65
N ILE A 45 -9.88 -22.40 8.66
CA ILE A 45 -9.08 -23.63 8.72
C ILE A 45 -9.98 -24.75 9.25
N ASP A 46 -10.09 -25.83 8.48
CA ASP A 46 -10.94 -27.00 8.81
C ASP A 46 -12.38 -26.63 9.21
N GLY A 47 -12.96 -25.63 8.53
CA GLY A 47 -14.32 -25.15 8.78
C GLY A 47 -14.47 -24.24 10.00
N VAL A 48 -13.38 -23.92 10.70
CA VAL A 48 -13.36 -22.96 11.82
C VAL A 48 -12.73 -21.65 11.36
N THR A 49 -13.42 -20.55 11.62
CA THR A 49 -12.95 -19.19 11.30
C THR A 49 -12.26 -18.58 12.51
N TYR A 50 -11.13 -17.92 12.27
CA TYR A 50 -10.32 -17.24 13.27
C TYR A 50 -10.09 -15.79 12.84
N ASP A 51 -10.43 -14.84 13.71
CA ASP A 51 -10.16 -13.43 13.48
C ASP A 51 -8.65 -13.12 13.56
N LEU A 52 -8.21 -12.20 12.71
CA LEU A 52 -6.89 -11.62 12.78
C LEU A 52 -6.84 -10.47 13.80
N ASN A 53 -5.63 -10.08 14.21
CA ASN A 53 -5.47 -8.98 15.16
C ASN A 53 -5.91 -7.66 14.50
N ASN A 54 -6.46 -6.73 15.28
CA ASN A 54 -6.75 -5.37 14.83
C ASN A 54 -5.77 -4.39 15.49
N PRO A 55 -4.99 -3.59 14.75
CA PRO A 55 -4.91 -3.53 13.28
C PRO A 55 -4.17 -4.75 12.69
N PHE A 56 -4.45 -5.07 11.43
CA PHE A 56 -3.71 -6.03 10.62
C PHE A 56 -3.16 -5.33 9.37
N HIS A 57 -1.86 -5.08 9.36
CA HIS A 57 -1.15 -4.45 8.25
C HIS A 57 -0.23 -5.44 7.57
N VAL A 58 -0.25 -5.45 6.23
CA VAL A 58 0.65 -6.25 5.42
C VAL A 58 1.59 -5.33 4.67
N ILE A 59 2.89 -5.52 4.88
CA ILE A 59 3.96 -4.91 4.09
C ILE A 59 4.54 -6.03 3.25
N ALA A 60 4.52 -5.88 1.93
CA ALA A 60 5.02 -6.91 1.02
C ALA A 60 6.04 -6.33 0.05
N THR A 61 7.07 -7.12 -0.28
CA THR A 61 8.08 -6.77 -1.28
C THR A 61 7.88 -7.61 -2.54
N GLU A 62 8.20 -7.05 -3.70
CA GLU A 62 8.24 -7.78 -4.97
C GLU A 62 9.67 -7.70 -5.51
N VAL A 63 10.20 -8.83 -5.99
CA VAL A 63 11.44 -8.83 -6.77
C VAL A 63 11.12 -8.45 -8.23
N PRO A 64 11.97 -7.69 -8.94
CA PRO A 64 11.77 -7.41 -10.37
C PRO A 64 11.60 -8.71 -11.17
N SER A 65 10.47 -8.86 -11.85
CA SER A 65 10.06 -10.13 -12.48
C SER A 65 10.76 -10.43 -13.81
N GLU A 66 11.44 -9.45 -14.41
CA GLU A 66 12.08 -9.60 -15.73
C GLU A 66 13.38 -10.41 -15.67
N GLU A 67 13.97 -10.59 -14.49
CA GLU A 67 15.32 -11.13 -14.34
C GLU A 67 15.38 -12.50 -13.63
N GLU A 68 14.27 -13.01 -13.07
CA GLU A 68 14.31 -14.20 -12.19
C GLU A 68 13.31 -15.32 -12.56
N PHE A 69 13.86 -16.53 -12.80
CA PHE A 69 13.08 -17.77 -12.90
C PHE A 69 12.35 -18.09 -11.58
N GLY A 70 11.08 -18.47 -11.66
CA GLY A 70 10.30 -18.92 -10.51
C GLY A 70 9.43 -17.84 -9.85
N THR A 71 9.23 -16.69 -10.51
CA THR A 71 8.29 -15.67 -10.04
C THR A 71 6.89 -15.84 -10.66
N TYR A 72 5.87 -15.50 -9.88
CA TYR A 72 4.45 -15.43 -10.20
C TYR A 72 3.98 -13.97 -10.00
N PRO A 73 3.88 -13.17 -11.08
CA PRO A 73 3.54 -11.76 -10.95
C PRO A 73 2.15 -11.59 -10.35
N LEU A 74 2.00 -10.60 -9.48
CA LEU A 74 0.69 -10.27 -8.94
C LEU A 74 -0.18 -9.67 -10.05
N THR A 75 -1.37 -10.23 -10.21
CA THR A 75 -2.36 -9.65 -11.13
C THR A 75 -2.81 -8.28 -10.62
N LEU A 76 -3.33 -7.42 -11.51
CA LEU A 76 -3.84 -6.10 -11.13
C LEU A 76 -4.93 -6.19 -10.05
N THR A 77 -5.77 -7.22 -10.11
CA THR A 77 -6.79 -7.50 -9.09
C THR A 77 -6.17 -7.73 -7.71
N LEU A 78 -5.00 -8.36 -7.63
CA LEU A 78 -4.28 -8.57 -6.37
C LEU A 78 -3.62 -7.26 -5.90
N LYS A 79 -2.91 -6.57 -6.81
CA LYS A 79 -2.27 -5.28 -6.55
C LYS A 79 -3.26 -4.21 -6.05
N ASP A 80 -4.49 -4.22 -6.57
CA ASP A 80 -5.54 -3.27 -6.18
C ASP A 80 -5.90 -3.33 -4.69
N ARG A 81 -5.59 -4.44 -3.98
CA ARG A 81 -5.83 -4.54 -2.53
C ARG A 81 -4.78 -3.84 -1.67
N PHE A 82 -3.61 -3.52 -2.22
CA PHE A 82 -2.55 -2.80 -1.50
C PHE A 82 -2.80 -1.30 -1.55
N TRP A 83 -2.75 -0.63 -0.40
CA TRP A 83 -3.05 0.80 -0.30
C TRP A 83 -2.15 1.64 -1.20
N ALA A 84 -0.84 1.44 -1.07
CA ALA A 84 0.18 2.11 -1.84
C ALA A 84 1.30 1.13 -2.26
N LYS A 85 2.02 1.46 -3.33
CA LYS A 85 3.26 0.81 -3.74
C LYS A 85 4.38 1.85 -3.80
N PHE A 86 5.52 1.51 -3.21
CA PHE A 86 6.72 2.34 -3.25
C PHE A 86 7.83 1.60 -4.00
N THR A 87 8.70 2.36 -4.66
CA THR A 87 9.95 1.85 -5.22
C THR A 87 11.08 2.29 -4.30
N THR A 88 11.85 1.34 -3.80
CA THR A 88 13.05 1.63 -3.02
C THR A 88 14.24 1.76 -3.96
N ASN A 89 14.93 2.91 -3.89
CA ASN A 89 16.22 3.11 -4.54
C ASN A 89 17.32 3.12 -3.46
N TYR A 90 18.56 2.98 -3.88
CA TYR A 90 19.69 3.19 -2.97
C TYR A 90 19.66 4.63 -2.42
N SER A 91 20.05 4.76 -1.15
CA SER A 91 20.21 6.07 -0.50
C SER A 91 21.32 6.85 -1.19
N ASP A 92 21.24 8.18 -1.18
CA ASP A 92 22.39 8.98 -1.59
C ASP A 92 23.58 8.77 -0.65
N VAL A 93 24.77 9.14 -1.12
CA VAL A 93 26.04 8.92 -0.40
C VAL A 93 26.02 9.48 1.03
N ASN A 94 25.36 10.61 1.29
CA ASN A 94 25.35 11.19 2.63
C ASN A 94 24.45 10.39 3.58
N ASN A 95 23.27 9.99 3.11
CA ASN A 95 22.39 9.10 3.87
C ASN A 95 23.04 7.72 4.08
N GLU A 96 23.76 7.21 3.08
CA GLU A 96 24.50 5.95 3.19
C GLU A 96 25.63 6.05 4.22
N ILE A 97 26.38 7.15 4.27
CA ILE A 97 27.39 7.40 5.31
C ILE A 97 26.75 7.39 6.72
N GLU A 98 25.57 8.01 6.89
CA GLU A 98 24.86 7.98 8.18
C GLU A 98 24.39 6.57 8.57
N ILE A 99 23.94 5.77 7.61
CA ILE A 99 23.59 4.36 7.83
C ILE A 99 24.85 3.57 8.24
N LEU A 100 25.97 3.73 7.53
CA LEU A 100 27.23 3.06 7.82
C LEU A 100 27.78 3.43 9.21
N ARG A 101 27.67 4.69 9.63
CA ARG A 101 28.03 5.14 10.99
C ARG A 101 27.23 4.45 12.09
N LYS A 102 26.00 4.05 11.79
CA LYS A 102 25.07 3.37 12.72
C LYS A 102 25.04 1.86 12.51
N ALA A 103 25.69 1.34 11.48
CA ALA A 103 25.59 -0.06 11.08
C ALA A 103 26.07 -1.01 12.17
N ASP A 104 27.13 -0.64 12.90
CA ASP A 104 27.61 -1.43 14.04
C ASP A 104 26.52 -1.61 15.12
N MET A 105 25.61 -0.63 15.30
CA MET A 105 24.48 -0.77 16.22
C MET A 105 23.43 -1.78 15.75
N LEU A 106 23.34 -2.07 14.45
CA LEU A 106 22.41 -3.06 13.90
C LEU A 106 22.85 -4.50 14.18
N TYR A 107 24.14 -4.73 14.42
CA TYR A 107 24.71 -6.04 14.73
C TYR A 107 24.91 -6.28 16.24
N ILE A 108 24.64 -5.27 17.07
CA ILE A 108 24.56 -5.44 18.52
C ILE A 108 23.24 -6.15 18.83
N VAL A 109 23.33 -7.34 19.44
CA VAL A 109 22.18 -8.21 19.78
C VAL A 109 21.22 -7.55 20.79
N GLU A 110 21.70 -6.55 21.53
CA GLU A 110 20.86 -5.69 22.34
C GLU A 110 20.12 -4.71 21.42
N THR A 111 18.87 -5.07 21.13
CA THR A 111 17.92 -4.14 20.52
C THR A 111 17.95 -2.86 21.35
N PRO A 112 18.12 -1.67 20.74
CA PRO A 112 18.05 -0.42 21.49
C PRO A 112 16.76 -0.43 22.30
N ASN A 113 16.82 0.05 23.55
CA ASN A 113 15.66 0.09 24.43
C ASN A 113 14.66 1.12 23.87
N ILE A 114 13.83 0.67 22.92
CA ILE A 114 12.81 1.47 22.27
C ILE A 114 11.59 1.50 23.20
N GLU A 115 11.31 2.67 23.74
CA GLU A 115 10.12 2.89 24.57
C GLU A 115 8.86 2.91 23.68
N ALA A 116 7.89 2.08 24.03
CA ALA A 116 6.61 2.06 23.34
C ALA A 116 5.78 3.31 23.70
N ILE A 117 5.68 4.26 22.77
CA ILE A 117 4.89 5.49 22.95
C ILE A 117 3.38 5.29 22.78
N MET A 118 2.95 4.16 22.20
CA MET A 118 1.55 3.88 21.86
C MET A 118 1.24 2.38 21.89
N THR A 119 0.01 2.02 22.22
CA THR A 119 -0.51 0.66 22.09
C THR A 119 -1.33 0.49 20.82
N PHE A 120 -1.45 -0.72 20.29
CA PHE A 120 -2.31 -1.00 19.13
C PHE A 120 -3.78 -0.60 19.35
N ARG A 121 -4.28 -0.71 20.58
CA ARG A 121 -5.62 -0.23 20.93
C ARG A 121 -5.76 1.28 20.71
N LYS A 122 -4.83 2.07 21.26
CA LYS A 122 -4.81 3.53 21.04
C LYS A 122 -4.64 3.89 19.57
N TYR A 123 -3.82 3.12 18.84
CA TYR A 123 -3.66 3.30 17.41
C TYR A 123 -4.98 3.13 16.64
N VAL A 124 -5.78 2.10 16.96
CA VAL A 124 -7.10 1.91 16.35
C VAL A 124 -8.06 3.05 16.73
N GLU A 125 -8.05 3.49 17.99
CA GLU A 125 -8.84 4.66 18.45
C GLU A 125 -8.44 5.94 17.67
N LEU A 126 -7.17 6.10 17.30
CA LEU A 126 -6.71 7.21 16.46
C LEU A 126 -7.17 7.10 15.01
N GLN A 127 -7.44 5.91 14.47
CA GLN A 127 -7.93 5.79 13.09
C GLN A 127 -9.32 6.43 12.92
N ASP A 128 -10.11 6.51 13.99
CA ASP A 128 -11.39 7.22 13.99
C ASP A 128 -11.23 8.73 13.81
N SER A 129 -10.04 9.28 14.08
CA SER A 129 -9.76 10.71 13.90
C SER A 129 -9.84 11.15 12.43
N LEU A 130 -9.62 10.21 11.49
CA LEU A 130 -9.76 10.44 10.05
C LEU A 130 -11.18 10.88 9.66
N ASN A 131 -12.20 10.55 10.46
CA ASN A 131 -13.58 10.99 10.21
C ASN A 131 -13.76 12.49 10.42
N TYR A 132 -12.90 13.12 11.24
CA TYR A 132 -12.96 14.57 11.50
C TYR A 132 -12.13 15.39 10.52
N VAL A 133 -11.31 14.75 9.68
CA VAL A 133 -10.56 15.45 8.63
C VAL A 133 -11.50 15.84 7.50
N HIS A 134 -11.63 17.13 7.26
CA HIS A 134 -12.45 17.68 6.19
C HIS A 134 -11.80 17.43 4.83
N ILE A 135 -12.61 16.94 3.88
CA ILE A 135 -12.28 16.95 2.46
C ILE A 135 -13.46 17.57 1.74
N SER A 136 -13.21 18.62 0.97
CA SER A 136 -14.28 19.34 0.28
C SER A 136 -14.82 18.50 -0.89
N GLU A 137 -16.08 18.72 -1.26
CA GLU A 137 -16.69 18.11 -2.46
C GLU A 137 -15.86 18.39 -3.73
N ARG A 138 -15.21 19.56 -3.79
CA ARG A 138 -14.32 19.94 -4.90
C ARG A 138 -13.08 19.04 -4.97
N LEU A 139 -12.48 18.70 -3.83
CA LEU A 139 -11.36 17.77 -3.77
C LEU A 139 -11.77 16.32 -4.04
N LEU A 140 -12.95 15.90 -3.57
CA LEU A 140 -13.50 14.58 -3.92
C LEU A 140 -13.72 14.47 -5.44
N LYS A 141 -14.27 15.51 -6.06
CA LYS A 141 -14.41 15.61 -7.50
C LYS A 141 -13.05 15.57 -8.21
N TYR A 142 -12.06 16.33 -7.73
CA TYR A 142 -10.70 16.32 -8.27
C TYR A 142 -10.06 14.92 -8.23
N ILE A 143 -10.17 14.19 -7.11
CA ILE A 143 -9.71 12.80 -7.00
C ILE A 143 -10.41 11.88 -8.03
N ALA A 144 -11.72 12.03 -8.17
CA ALA A 144 -12.51 11.24 -9.12
C ALA A 144 -12.15 11.56 -10.58
N GLU A 145 -11.88 12.83 -10.90
CA GLU A 145 -11.47 13.30 -12.22
C GLU A 145 -10.07 12.81 -12.57
N ILE A 146 -9.11 12.81 -11.65
CA ILE A 146 -7.80 12.18 -11.85
C ILE A 146 -7.96 10.70 -12.23
N ALA A 147 -8.71 9.94 -11.42
CA ALA A 147 -8.94 8.53 -11.70
C ALA A 147 -9.73 8.29 -12.99
N ALA A 148 -10.65 9.18 -13.35
CA ALA A 148 -11.38 9.12 -14.63
C ALA A 148 -10.46 9.39 -15.81
N TYR A 149 -9.63 10.43 -15.72
CA TYR A 149 -8.64 10.79 -16.74
C TYR A 149 -7.71 9.61 -17.03
N ILE A 150 -7.12 9.00 -15.99
CA ILE A 150 -6.22 7.84 -16.16
C ILE A 150 -6.96 6.68 -16.84
N ARG A 151 -8.23 6.42 -16.48
CA ARG A 151 -9.05 5.36 -17.08
C ARG A 151 -9.37 5.61 -18.56
N SER A 152 -9.60 6.86 -18.95
CA SER A 152 -9.96 7.21 -20.33
C SER A 152 -8.77 7.57 -21.22
N HIS A 153 -7.56 7.63 -20.65
CA HIS A 153 -6.34 7.95 -21.39
C HIS A 153 -6.10 6.92 -22.50
N GLU A 154 -5.73 7.38 -23.70
CA GLU A 154 -5.63 6.53 -24.89
C GLU A 154 -4.60 5.40 -24.74
N LEU A 155 -3.55 5.62 -23.95
CA LEU A 155 -2.51 4.65 -23.65
C LEU A 155 -2.89 3.66 -22.52
N THR A 156 -4.01 3.85 -21.84
CA THR A 156 -4.42 3.01 -20.72
C THR A 156 -5.22 1.80 -21.22
N GLN A 157 -4.75 0.59 -20.91
CA GLN A 157 -5.49 -0.65 -21.10
C GLN A 157 -6.45 -0.93 -19.93
N LEU A 158 -5.97 -0.72 -18.71
CA LEU A 158 -6.76 -0.84 -17.48
C LEU A 158 -6.35 0.27 -16.51
N GLY A 159 -7.31 1.08 -16.09
CA GLY A 159 -7.08 2.16 -15.13
C GLY A 159 -7.43 1.76 -13.68
N PRO A 160 -7.20 2.68 -12.73
CA PRO A 160 -7.46 2.43 -11.32
C PRO A 160 -8.94 2.16 -11.05
N SER A 161 -9.21 1.22 -10.13
CA SER A 161 -10.56 0.93 -9.67
C SER A 161 -11.09 2.03 -8.73
N THR A 162 -12.38 1.98 -8.40
CA THR A 162 -12.97 2.85 -7.36
C THR A 162 -12.23 2.72 -6.02
N ARG A 163 -11.65 1.56 -5.71
CA ARG A 163 -10.83 1.35 -4.51
C ARG A 163 -9.60 2.26 -4.52
N GLY A 164 -8.98 2.47 -5.68
CA GLY A 164 -7.88 3.43 -5.85
C GLY A 164 -8.29 4.84 -5.41
N SER A 165 -9.45 5.34 -5.87
CA SER A 165 -9.96 6.65 -5.46
C SER A 165 -10.28 6.72 -3.96
N ILE A 166 -10.88 5.66 -3.39
CA ILE A 166 -11.17 5.57 -1.95
C ILE A 166 -9.87 5.63 -1.14
N PHE A 167 -8.84 4.89 -1.55
CA PHE A 167 -7.55 4.88 -0.85
C PHE A 167 -6.83 6.21 -1.01
N LEU A 168 -6.86 6.82 -2.19
CA LEU A 168 -6.25 8.14 -2.40
C LEU A 168 -6.87 9.18 -1.46
N SER A 169 -8.21 9.20 -1.34
CA SER A 169 -8.91 10.08 -0.39
C SER A 169 -8.54 9.78 1.07
N ARG A 170 -8.56 8.51 1.48
CA ARG A 170 -8.27 8.13 2.87
C ARG A 170 -6.82 8.40 3.28
N ILE A 171 -5.85 8.14 2.39
CA ILE A 171 -4.44 8.42 2.67
C ILE A 171 -4.19 9.93 2.67
N SER A 172 -4.86 10.70 1.80
CA SER A 172 -4.75 12.18 1.83
C SER A 172 -5.21 12.75 3.18
N LYS A 173 -6.29 12.21 3.75
CA LYS A 173 -6.72 12.57 5.12
C LYS A 173 -5.68 12.20 6.18
N ALA A 174 -5.06 11.02 6.06
CA ALA A 174 -4.03 10.59 6.99
C ALA A 174 -2.78 11.49 6.92
N LEU A 175 -2.36 11.86 5.71
CA LEU A 175 -1.25 12.78 5.48
C LEU A 175 -1.53 14.16 6.10
N ALA A 176 -2.74 14.70 5.89
CA ALA A 176 -3.15 15.96 6.52
C ALA A 176 -3.00 15.93 8.05
N ILE A 177 -3.45 14.86 8.72
CA ILE A 177 -3.28 14.70 10.19
C ILE A 177 -1.81 14.64 10.59
N ILE A 178 -1.01 13.86 9.84
CA ILE A 178 0.44 13.72 10.12
C ILE A 178 1.13 15.09 10.04
N ASP A 179 0.68 15.95 9.12
CA ASP A 179 1.15 17.33 8.96
C ASP A 179 0.49 18.33 9.93
N GLY A 180 -0.34 17.86 10.86
CA GLY A 180 -1.00 18.70 11.86
C GLY A 180 -2.19 19.52 11.35
N ARG A 181 -2.79 19.13 10.22
CA ARG A 181 -3.98 19.75 9.61
C ARG A 181 -5.22 18.88 9.79
N ASP A 182 -6.37 19.53 9.90
CA ASP A 182 -7.70 18.89 9.96
C ASP A 182 -8.46 19.00 8.62
N TYR A 183 -7.79 19.41 7.55
CA TYR A 183 -8.34 19.44 6.19
C TYR A 183 -7.30 19.02 5.15
N VAL A 184 -7.80 18.38 4.09
CA VAL A 184 -7.00 17.98 2.92
C VAL A 184 -6.79 19.17 1.99
N ILE A 185 -5.58 19.32 1.46
CA ILE A 185 -5.24 20.27 0.39
C ILE A 185 -4.96 19.54 -0.93
N PRO A 186 -4.99 20.23 -2.09
CA PRO A 186 -4.69 19.59 -3.36
C PRO A 186 -3.32 18.90 -3.42
N ASP A 187 -2.32 19.44 -2.73
CA ASP A 187 -0.96 18.90 -2.77
C ASP A 187 -0.86 17.54 -2.04
N ASP A 188 -1.65 17.30 -0.99
CA ASP A 188 -1.78 15.98 -0.35
C ASP A 188 -2.21 14.92 -1.37
N VAL A 189 -3.20 15.28 -2.20
CA VAL A 189 -3.73 14.39 -3.23
C VAL A 189 -2.66 14.13 -4.29
N LYS A 190 -1.99 15.19 -4.78
CA LYS A 190 -0.98 15.10 -5.84
C LYS A 190 0.20 14.22 -5.46
N GLU A 191 0.72 14.38 -4.23
CA GLU A 191 1.82 13.57 -3.72
C GLU A 191 1.47 12.08 -3.71
N LEU A 192 0.21 11.76 -3.45
CA LEU A 192 -0.27 10.40 -3.30
C LEU A 192 -0.77 9.75 -4.60
N VAL A 193 -0.88 10.48 -5.72
CA VAL A 193 -1.41 9.90 -6.97
C VAL A 193 -0.52 8.78 -7.50
N ASP A 194 0.81 8.98 -7.56
CA ASP A 194 1.74 7.93 -8.02
C ASP A 194 1.73 6.69 -7.11
N PRO A 195 2.01 6.81 -5.79
CA PRO A 195 2.08 5.63 -4.93
C PRO A 195 0.75 4.91 -4.79
N VAL A 196 -0.39 5.57 -5.02
CA VAL A 196 -1.72 4.95 -4.92
C VAL A 196 -2.24 4.47 -6.27
N LEU A 197 -2.09 5.19 -7.38
CA LEU A 197 -2.76 4.83 -8.63
C LEU A 197 -1.86 4.12 -9.65
N ALA A 198 -0.54 4.26 -9.57
CA ALA A 198 0.36 3.71 -10.58
C ALA A 198 0.30 2.18 -10.65
N HIS A 199 0.37 1.47 -9.51
CA HIS A 199 0.33 -0.01 -9.49
C HIS A 199 -1.03 -0.60 -9.84
N ARG A 200 -2.05 0.25 -10.01
CA ARG A 200 -3.41 -0.11 -10.42
C ARG A 200 -3.66 0.15 -11.92
N THR A 201 -2.65 0.67 -12.62
CA THR A 201 -2.77 1.07 -14.01
C THR A 201 -1.90 0.17 -14.88
N ALA A 202 -2.46 -0.29 -16.00
CA ALA A 202 -1.75 -1.01 -17.05
C ALA A 202 -1.94 -0.30 -18.38
N LEU A 203 -0.85 -0.21 -19.13
CA LEU A 203 -0.83 0.45 -20.43
C LEU A 203 -1.01 -0.56 -21.56
N ASN A 204 -1.45 -0.07 -22.72
CA ASN A 204 -1.60 -0.87 -23.93
C ASN A 204 -0.29 -0.92 -24.74
N GLU A 205 -0.30 -1.70 -25.83
CA GLU A 205 0.88 -1.89 -26.69
C GLU A 205 1.37 -0.59 -27.36
N GLN A 206 0.47 0.37 -27.60
CA GLN A 206 0.82 1.67 -28.15
C GLN A 206 1.76 2.44 -27.22
N ALA A 207 1.51 2.38 -25.91
CA ALA A 207 2.37 3.03 -24.93
C ALA A 207 3.81 2.48 -24.96
N THR A 208 3.96 1.17 -25.12
CA THR A 208 5.27 0.51 -25.28
C THR A 208 5.98 0.99 -26.55
N ALA A 209 5.24 1.14 -27.65
CA ALA A 209 5.81 1.64 -28.92
C ALA A 209 6.28 3.10 -28.81
N GLU A 210 5.64 3.88 -27.94
CA GLU A 210 5.95 5.30 -27.68
C GLU A 210 6.92 5.51 -26.50
N ASP A 211 7.44 4.43 -25.89
CA ASP A 211 8.30 4.46 -24.69
C ASP A 211 7.67 5.25 -23.53
N LYS A 212 6.35 5.10 -23.36
CA LYS A 212 5.55 5.76 -22.32
C LYS A 212 5.37 4.86 -21.11
N SER A 213 5.68 5.38 -19.94
CA SER A 213 5.47 4.69 -18.67
C SER A 213 4.12 5.06 -18.02
N VAL A 214 3.66 4.22 -17.08
CA VAL A 214 2.47 4.54 -16.27
C VAL A 214 2.65 5.89 -15.55
N ARG A 215 3.86 6.17 -15.08
CA ARG A 215 4.18 7.41 -14.37
C ARG A 215 4.02 8.64 -15.27
N ASP A 216 4.19 8.50 -16.58
CA ASP A 216 3.98 9.61 -17.51
C ASP A 216 2.49 9.95 -17.63
N VAL A 217 1.62 8.93 -17.74
CA VAL A 217 0.15 9.10 -17.72
C VAL A 217 -0.30 9.71 -16.39
N ILE A 218 0.27 9.27 -15.26
CA ILE A 218 -0.02 9.85 -13.93
C ILE A 218 0.37 11.33 -13.88
N LYS A 219 1.58 11.68 -14.33
CA LYS A 219 2.03 13.08 -14.39
C LYS A 219 1.13 13.92 -15.28
N GLU A 220 0.71 13.39 -16.42
CA GLU A 220 -0.20 14.08 -17.33
C GLU A 220 -1.56 14.32 -16.67
N ALA A 221 -2.10 13.34 -15.95
CA ALA A 221 -3.34 13.48 -15.19
C ALA A 221 -3.26 14.60 -14.14
N ILE A 222 -2.17 14.64 -13.36
CA ILE A 222 -1.92 15.67 -12.33
C ILE A 222 -1.85 17.07 -12.95
N ASN A 223 -1.25 17.20 -14.13
CA ASN A 223 -1.05 18.48 -14.80
C ASN A 223 -2.29 18.95 -15.58
N THR A 224 -3.12 18.02 -16.07
CA THR A 224 -4.25 18.32 -16.95
C THR A 224 -5.55 18.53 -16.19
N VAL A 225 -5.80 17.76 -15.13
CA VAL A 225 -7.02 17.91 -14.33
C VAL A 225 -6.94 19.21 -13.55
N GLU A 226 -7.91 20.11 -13.75
CA GLU A 226 -7.90 21.43 -13.12
C GLU A 226 -7.94 21.29 -11.60
N VAL A 227 -6.90 21.83 -10.94
CA VAL A 227 -6.83 21.90 -9.49
C VAL A 227 -7.98 22.79 -9.00
N PRO A 228 -8.82 22.31 -8.06
CA PRO A 228 -9.91 23.12 -7.56
C PRO A 228 -9.37 24.39 -6.90
N LYS A 229 -9.78 25.55 -7.41
CA LYS A 229 -9.54 26.86 -6.80
C LYS A 229 -10.26 26.95 -5.45
N GLU A 230 -9.93 27.93 -4.61
CA GLU A 230 -10.72 28.19 -3.39
C GLU A 230 -12.17 28.55 -3.71
#